data_AF-A0A661AYW5-F1
#
_entry.id   AF-A0A661AYW5-F1
#
_cell.length_a   1.000
_cell.length_b   1.000
_cell.length_c   1.000
_cell.angle_alpha   90.00
_cell.angle_beta   90.00
_cell.angle_gamma   90.00
#
_symmetry.space_group_name_H-M   'P 1'
#
loop_
_entity.id
_entity.type
_entity.pdbx_description
1 polymer ?
#
loop_
_entity_poly.entity_id
_entity_poly.type
_entity_poly.pdbx_seq_one_letter_code
_entity_poly.pdbx_strand_id
1 'polypeptide(L)'
;YTGSPPDSQAPFLIWDNDTELILDCDTAWLDYESEIAGTVTFVSATFLYSADADSDIILIASCWDDDFDFAAASDRTRGDSPLWFIEIVERANILMTLPEPGWVTSCRDQTIRFSVSGEVELNFASCIFVIYGDTMDISHPDLESEGDSVFIYTPPGDIFDDGAVVCRLIEAEDVLGNPLYTPLEWVFYVDTEPPIFTIIDPEEGEMVSENDYGFSMGIADAGCGVDPDYIVIEIVIESDTFVFITDSTGVYWDSLGGTLVFEPQSAGLPARDGDSLELEVCAGDAPDLCPPNIGCIDFSYWIEPHVECSTSTDPFTPNLDGFNDEVTFFWPHFFRDGARVEIYDMRGVPVRDYRVPPGDFKAASWDGIDNNGRKCPGGVYVYVIEVNGKRLCSGTITLAR
;
A
#
# COMPACT_ATOMS: atom_id res chain seq x y z
N TYR A 1 -25.23 6.17 48.14
CA TYR A 1 -26.60 5.77 48.52
C TYR A 1 -26.68 5.45 50.01
N THR A 2 -26.73 6.47 50.85
CA THR A 2 -27.23 6.36 52.23
C THR A 2 -28.41 7.31 52.33
N GLY A 3 -29.60 6.80 52.04
CA GLY A 3 -30.85 7.57 52.01
C GLY A 3 -31.38 7.92 53.40
N SER A 4 -30.54 8.36 54.32
CA SER A 4 -30.98 8.89 55.61
C SER A 4 -30.03 10.01 56.02
N PRO A 5 -30.54 11.22 56.28
CA PRO A 5 -29.70 12.36 56.59
C PRO A 5 -28.95 12.15 57.90
N PRO A 6 -27.74 12.73 58.05
CA PRO A 6 -26.99 12.65 59.31
C PRO A 6 -27.74 13.31 60.49
N ASP A 7 -28.65 14.25 60.18
CA ASP A 7 -29.68 14.82 61.07
C ASP A 7 -30.86 15.29 60.21
N SER A 8 -32.09 15.29 60.74
CA SER A 8 -33.33 15.75 60.09
C SER A 8 -33.30 17.17 59.48
N GLN A 9 -32.27 17.96 59.77
CA GLN A 9 -32.06 19.34 59.33
C GLN A 9 -30.61 19.57 58.82
N ALA A 10 -29.96 18.54 58.31
CA ALA A 10 -28.67 18.67 57.63
C ALA A 10 -28.85 19.46 56.31
N PRO A 11 -27.92 20.33 55.89
CA PRO A 11 -28.03 21.01 54.61
C PRO A 11 -28.11 20.01 53.44
N PHE A 12 -28.85 20.38 52.39
CA PHE A 12 -29.04 19.54 51.22
C PHE A 12 -29.25 20.37 49.95
N LEU A 13 -29.01 19.74 48.81
CA LEU A 13 -29.36 20.23 47.49
C LEU A 13 -30.68 19.60 47.06
N ILE A 14 -31.52 20.40 46.42
CA ILE A 14 -32.63 19.96 45.59
C ILE A 14 -32.24 20.28 44.16
N TRP A 15 -32.31 19.31 43.26
CA TRP A 15 -31.97 19.54 41.86
C TRP A 15 -32.86 18.73 40.93
N ASP A 16 -32.94 19.17 39.68
CA ASP A 16 -33.67 18.50 38.61
C ASP A 16 -33.07 18.84 37.24
N ASN A 17 -33.40 18.04 36.23
CA ASN A 17 -32.93 18.16 34.85
C ASN A 17 -34.03 18.57 33.85
N ASP A 18 -35.27 18.76 34.30
CA ASP A 18 -36.42 19.03 33.45
C ASP A 18 -37.06 20.42 33.67
N THR A 19 -36.37 21.27 34.43
CA THR A 19 -36.76 22.63 34.84
C THR A 19 -37.86 22.73 35.91
N GLU A 20 -38.28 21.63 36.54
CA GLU A 20 -39.17 21.62 37.72
C GLU A 20 -38.40 21.27 39.01
N LEU A 21 -38.82 21.75 40.19
CA LEU A 21 -38.21 21.34 41.48
C LEU A 21 -39.27 20.86 42.50
N ILE A 22 -40.44 20.43 42.02
CA ILE A 22 -41.64 20.28 42.87
C ILE A 22 -42.23 18.87 42.82
N LEU A 23 -42.33 18.24 41.65
CA LEU A 23 -43.04 16.96 41.50
C LEU A 23 -42.12 15.73 41.56
N ASP A 24 -40.89 15.82 41.06
CA ASP A 24 -39.98 14.68 40.88
C ASP A 24 -38.49 15.01 41.06
N CYS A 25 -38.20 16.14 41.72
CA CYS A 25 -36.84 16.55 42.02
C CYS A 25 -36.04 15.54 42.86
N ASP A 26 -34.74 15.51 42.60
CA ASP A 26 -33.77 14.72 43.34
C ASP A 26 -33.15 15.53 44.49
N THR A 27 -32.65 14.82 45.51
CA THR A 27 -32.01 15.45 46.67
C THR A 27 -30.66 14.84 47.00
N ALA A 28 -29.71 15.68 47.39
CA ALA A 28 -28.38 15.26 47.83
C ALA A 28 -28.00 15.99 49.12
N TRP A 29 -27.75 15.24 50.19
CA TRP A 29 -27.29 15.80 51.45
C TRP A 29 -25.87 16.36 51.32
N LEU A 30 -25.60 17.43 52.04
CA LEU A 30 -24.30 18.06 52.12
C LEU A 30 -23.69 17.81 53.51
N ASP A 31 -22.41 17.50 53.54
CA ASP A 31 -21.62 17.36 54.75
C ASP A 31 -20.86 18.65 55.03
N TYR A 32 -20.75 19.02 56.30
CA TYR A 32 -19.90 20.14 56.71
C TYR A 32 -18.44 19.83 56.39
N GLU A 33 -17.76 20.76 55.72
CA GLU A 33 -16.33 20.62 55.41
C GLU A 33 -15.47 21.52 56.30
N SER A 34 -15.75 22.82 56.31
CA SER A 34 -14.92 23.80 57.02
C SER A 34 -15.65 25.10 57.31
N GLU A 35 -15.09 25.91 58.22
CA GLU A 35 -15.49 27.29 58.43
C GLU A 35 -14.24 28.18 58.47
N ILE A 36 -14.15 29.13 57.56
CA ILE A 36 -13.01 30.04 57.42
C ILE A 36 -13.53 31.48 57.33
N ALA A 37 -13.07 32.33 58.26
CA ALA A 37 -13.40 33.76 58.29
C ALA A 37 -14.91 34.09 58.25
N GLY A 38 -15.75 33.23 58.84
CA GLY A 38 -17.21 33.39 58.86
C GLY A 38 -17.94 32.86 57.63
N THR A 39 -17.23 32.16 56.72
CA THR A 39 -17.83 31.39 55.63
C THR A 39 -17.80 29.91 56.00
N VAL A 40 -18.97 29.27 55.99
CA VAL A 40 -19.12 27.83 56.17
C VAL A 40 -19.21 27.14 54.81
N THR A 41 -18.38 26.13 54.60
CA THR A 41 -18.36 25.31 53.39
C THR A 41 -19.00 23.96 53.66
N PHE A 42 -19.93 23.57 52.78
CA PHE A 42 -20.52 22.25 52.75
C PHE A 42 -20.20 21.58 51.42
N VAL A 43 -19.94 20.26 51.45
CA VAL A 43 -19.59 19.47 50.27
C VAL A 43 -20.46 18.22 50.20
N SER A 44 -20.71 17.73 49.00
CA SER A 44 -21.31 16.42 48.81
C SER A 44 -20.42 15.57 47.93
N ALA A 45 -20.16 14.34 48.37
CA ALA A 45 -19.54 13.31 47.54
C ALA A 45 -20.58 12.61 46.64
N THR A 46 -21.86 13.02 46.72
CA THR A 46 -22.93 12.46 45.89
C THR A 46 -22.80 13.06 44.50
N PHE A 47 -22.61 12.18 43.52
CA PHE A 47 -22.76 12.54 42.13
C PHE A 47 -24.21 12.98 41.88
N LEU A 48 -24.41 14.24 41.48
CA LEU A 48 -25.76 14.79 41.27
C LEU A 48 -26.33 14.25 39.96
N TYR A 49 -25.73 14.58 38.83
CA TYR A 49 -26.31 14.28 37.52
C TYR A 49 -25.25 14.08 36.45
N SER A 50 -25.49 13.13 35.54
CA SER A 50 -24.74 12.93 34.29
C SER A 50 -25.75 12.92 33.15
N ALA A 51 -25.56 13.76 32.16
CA ALA A 51 -26.28 13.69 30.91
C ALA A 51 -25.36 14.02 29.74
N ASP A 52 -25.88 13.75 28.55
CA ASP A 52 -25.32 14.29 27.31
C ASP A 52 -25.43 15.82 27.34
N ALA A 53 -24.60 16.47 26.52
CA ALA A 53 -24.58 17.92 26.44
C ALA A 53 -25.92 18.51 25.98
N ASP A 54 -26.09 19.82 26.18
CA ASP A 54 -27.34 20.59 25.99
C ASP A 54 -28.44 20.26 27.02
N SER A 55 -28.05 19.74 28.18
CA SER A 55 -28.96 19.54 29.31
C SER A 55 -28.74 20.61 30.37
N ASP A 56 -29.85 21.11 30.92
CA ASP A 56 -29.82 22.06 32.02
C ASP A 56 -30.04 21.33 33.34
N ILE A 57 -29.21 21.60 34.34
CA ILE A 57 -29.52 21.29 35.73
C ILE A 57 -29.99 22.57 36.40
N ILE A 58 -31.12 22.49 37.08
CA ILE A 58 -31.50 23.52 38.04
C ILE A 58 -31.30 23.01 39.45
N LEU A 59 -30.81 23.87 40.36
CA LEU A 59 -30.64 23.46 41.74
C LEU A 59 -30.80 24.59 42.76
N ILE A 60 -31.26 24.22 43.95
CA ILE A 60 -31.37 25.08 45.13
C ILE A 60 -30.63 24.38 46.28
N ALA A 61 -29.81 25.14 47.00
CA ALA A 61 -29.25 24.71 48.27
C ALA A 61 -30.14 25.16 49.42
N SER A 62 -30.44 24.25 50.34
CA SER A 62 -31.26 24.50 51.52
C SER A 62 -30.48 24.23 52.79
N CYS A 63 -30.49 25.19 53.70
CA CYS A 63 -29.88 25.08 55.01
C CYS A 63 -30.84 25.58 56.09
N TRP A 64 -30.48 25.33 57.34
CA TRP A 64 -31.18 25.87 58.50
C TRP A 64 -30.21 26.75 59.28
N ASP A 65 -30.70 27.82 59.87
CA ASP A 65 -29.95 28.59 60.85
C ASP A 65 -29.58 27.74 62.08
N ASP A 66 -28.77 28.32 62.96
CA ASP A 66 -28.27 27.70 64.20
C ASP A 66 -28.91 28.31 65.45
N ASP A 67 -30.05 29.01 65.29
CA ASP A 67 -30.78 29.52 66.45
C ASP A 67 -31.70 28.44 67.03
N PHE A 68 -31.60 28.30 68.35
CA PHE A 68 -32.46 27.43 69.11
C PHE A 68 -33.20 28.30 70.12
N ASP A 69 -34.44 28.70 69.84
CA ASP A 69 -35.24 29.21 70.94
C ASP A 69 -35.50 28.05 71.91
N PHE A 70 -35.00 28.22 73.14
CA PHE A 70 -35.17 27.27 74.22
C PHE A 70 -34.59 25.87 73.94
N ALA A 71 -33.50 25.78 73.17
CA ALA A 71 -32.80 24.52 72.85
C ALA A 71 -33.67 23.49 72.09
N ALA A 72 -34.71 23.95 71.39
CA ALA A 72 -35.57 23.10 70.58
C ALA A 72 -35.09 23.05 69.13
N ALA A 73 -34.55 21.91 68.68
CA ALA A 73 -34.09 21.74 67.30
C ALA A 73 -35.20 22.00 66.25
N SER A 74 -36.47 21.81 66.63
CA SER A 74 -37.63 22.07 65.76
C SER A 74 -37.87 23.54 65.41
N ASP A 75 -37.17 24.47 66.06
CA ASP A 75 -37.37 25.91 65.90
C ASP A 75 -36.50 26.55 64.80
N ARG A 76 -35.53 25.80 64.28
CA ARG A 76 -34.63 26.31 63.23
C ARG A 76 -35.41 26.73 61.99
N THR A 77 -35.07 27.89 61.45
CA THR A 77 -35.63 28.43 60.21
C THR A 77 -34.86 27.94 59.00
N ARG A 78 -35.57 27.41 57.99
CA ARG A 78 -34.97 27.04 56.70
C ARG A 78 -34.72 28.28 55.85
N GLY A 79 -33.52 28.38 55.30
CA GLY A 79 -33.15 29.31 54.23
C GLY A 79 -32.84 28.54 52.94
N ASP A 80 -33.31 29.09 51.82
CA ASP A 80 -33.03 28.55 50.49
C ASP A 80 -32.16 29.54 49.70
N SER A 81 -31.25 29.02 48.90
CA SER A 81 -30.53 29.81 47.92
C SER A 81 -31.47 30.32 46.82
N PRO A 82 -31.05 31.33 46.03
CA PRO A 82 -31.63 31.53 44.71
C PRO A 82 -31.55 30.25 43.87
N LEU A 83 -32.44 30.14 42.88
CA LEU A 83 -32.37 29.09 41.87
C LEU A 83 -31.10 29.29 41.02
N TRP A 84 -30.26 28.26 40.96
CA TRP A 84 -29.13 28.21 40.04
C TRP A 84 -29.49 27.41 38.80
N PHE A 85 -29.02 27.90 37.66
CA PHE A 85 -29.09 27.23 36.36
C PHE A 85 -27.67 26.85 35.96
N ILE A 86 -27.44 25.57 35.69
CA ILE A 86 -26.16 25.02 35.27
C ILE A 86 -26.37 24.37 33.92
N GLU A 87 -25.80 24.97 32.89
CA GLU A 87 -25.79 24.45 31.53
C GLU A 87 -24.69 23.39 31.40
N ILE A 88 -25.06 22.19 30.95
CA ILE A 88 -24.10 21.14 30.61
C ILE A 88 -23.73 21.32 29.13
N VAL A 89 -22.56 21.90 28.90
CA VAL A 89 -21.98 22.15 27.58
C VAL A 89 -21.21 20.95 27.06
N GLU A 90 -21.11 20.82 25.72
CA GLU A 90 -20.28 19.78 25.11
C GLU A 90 -18.81 19.96 25.53
N ARG A 91 -18.11 18.85 25.78
CA ARG A 91 -16.67 18.90 25.99
C ARG A 91 -15.97 19.36 24.71
N ALA A 92 -14.82 20.00 24.88
CA ALA A 92 -13.91 20.25 23.78
C ALA A 92 -13.60 18.93 23.04
N ASN A 93 -13.73 18.96 21.72
CA ASN A 93 -13.39 17.88 20.82
C ASN A 93 -12.09 18.23 20.09
N ILE A 94 -11.27 17.23 19.82
CA ILE A 94 -10.04 17.38 19.06
C ILE A 94 -9.93 16.21 18.08
N LEU A 95 -9.61 16.53 16.84
CA LEU A 95 -9.49 15.56 15.75
C LEU A 95 -8.19 15.79 14.99
N MET A 96 -7.52 14.71 14.59
CA MET A 96 -6.45 14.78 13.61
C MET A 96 -7.06 15.04 12.23
N THR A 97 -6.70 16.17 11.63
CA THR A 97 -7.22 16.64 10.33
C THR A 97 -6.19 16.54 9.20
N LEU A 98 -4.92 16.35 9.53
CA LEU A 98 -3.86 16.06 8.56
C LEU A 98 -2.76 15.24 9.25
N PRO A 99 -2.33 14.11 8.67
CA PRO A 99 -3.13 13.28 7.76
C PRO A 99 -4.49 12.94 8.38
N GLU A 100 -5.49 12.55 7.59
CA GLU A 100 -6.67 11.93 8.20
C GLU A 100 -6.28 10.55 8.77
N PRO A 101 -6.94 10.08 9.83
CA PRO A 101 -6.67 8.75 10.37
C PRO A 101 -6.83 7.66 9.32
N GLY A 102 -5.79 6.86 9.14
CA GLY A 102 -5.73 5.78 8.15
C GLY A 102 -5.08 6.16 6.81
N TRP A 103 -4.80 7.44 6.55
CA TRP A 103 -4.07 7.85 5.35
C TRP A 103 -2.64 7.33 5.32
N VAL A 104 -2.12 7.16 4.11
CA VAL A 104 -0.73 6.80 3.81
C VAL A 104 0.00 8.00 3.20
N THR A 105 1.23 8.26 3.63
CA THR A 105 2.10 9.31 3.06
C THR A 105 3.43 8.72 2.61
N SER A 106 4.00 9.24 1.54
CA SER A 106 5.39 8.91 1.15
C SER A 106 6.46 9.80 1.78
N CYS A 107 6.03 10.82 2.54
CA CYS A 107 6.95 11.74 3.21
C CYS A 107 7.31 11.28 4.63
N ARG A 108 8.62 11.25 4.92
CA ARG A 108 9.16 10.93 6.26
C ARG A 108 9.10 12.10 7.24
N ASP A 109 8.73 13.29 6.77
CA ASP A 109 8.61 14.55 7.50
C ASP A 109 7.17 15.10 7.50
N GLN A 110 6.18 14.22 7.32
CA GLN A 110 4.76 14.58 7.22
C GLN A 110 4.27 15.44 8.40
N THR A 111 3.88 16.68 8.10
CA THR A 111 3.24 17.57 9.08
C THR A 111 1.92 16.99 9.59
N ILE A 112 1.69 17.11 10.90
CA ILE A 112 0.46 16.66 11.56
C ILE A 112 -0.32 17.86 12.06
N ARG A 113 -1.64 17.89 11.80
CA ARG A 113 -2.54 18.97 12.21
C ARG A 113 -3.72 18.42 13.01
N PHE A 114 -3.90 18.94 14.21
CA PHE A 114 -5.09 18.68 15.02
C PHE A 114 -5.98 19.91 15.03
N SER A 115 -7.29 19.72 14.84
CA SER A 115 -8.28 20.78 14.97
C SER A 115 -9.12 20.55 16.21
N VAL A 116 -9.27 21.60 16.99
CA VAL A 116 -10.12 21.66 18.18
C VAL A 116 -11.44 22.33 17.81
N SER A 117 -12.53 21.79 18.33
CA SER A 117 -13.88 22.33 18.20
C SER A 117 -14.69 22.06 19.46
N GLY A 118 -15.88 22.65 19.57
CA GLY A 118 -16.75 22.54 20.74
C GLY A 118 -17.12 23.90 21.30
N GLU A 119 -18.07 23.91 22.22
CA GLU A 119 -18.56 25.15 22.86
C GLU A 119 -17.61 25.64 23.95
N VAL A 120 -16.91 24.73 24.62
CA VAL A 120 -15.86 25.04 25.59
C VAL A 120 -14.49 24.96 24.92
N GLU A 121 -13.70 26.02 25.09
CA GLU A 121 -12.32 26.07 24.61
C GLU A 121 -11.42 25.10 25.39
N LEU A 122 -10.49 24.47 24.66
CA LEU A 122 -9.46 23.63 25.28
C LEU A 122 -8.39 24.50 25.90
N ASN A 123 -7.90 24.16 27.09
CA ASN A 123 -6.71 24.80 27.64
C ASN A 123 -5.47 24.21 26.98
N PHE A 124 -4.93 24.88 25.96
CA PHE A 124 -3.83 24.36 25.16
C PHE A 124 -2.55 24.09 25.99
N ALA A 125 -2.32 24.84 27.06
CA ALA A 125 -1.16 24.64 27.95
C ALA A 125 -1.25 23.35 28.79
N SER A 126 -2.44 22.76 28.91
CA SER A 126 -2.65 21.47 29.59
C SER A 126 -2.49 20.26 28.65
N CYS A 127 -2.39 20.49 27.34
CA CYS A 127 -2.36 19.43 26.35
C CYS A 127 -0.97 18.77 26.30
N ILE A 128 -0.95 17.45 26.48
CA ILE A 128 0.26 16.63 26.36
C ILE A 128 0.05 15.59 25.26
N PHE A 129 0.83 15.73 24.19
CA PHE A 129 0.83 14.81 23.07
C PHE A 129 1.96 13.77 23.21
N VAL A 130 1.73 12.59 22.65
CA VAL A 130 2.79 11.61 22.37
C VAL A 130 2.75 11.34 20.86
N ILE A 131 3.74 11.86 20.13
CA ILE A 131 3.87 11.69 18.69
C ILE A 131 5.17 10.94 18.43
N TYR A 132 5.08 9.80 17.76
CA TYR A 132 6.25 8.97 17.42
C TYR A 132 7.13 8.58 18.62
N GLY A 133 6.52 8.43 19.79
CA GLY A 133 7.20 8.07 21.04
C GLY A 133 7.72 9.27 21.85
N ASP A 134 7.77 10.48 21.26
CA ASP A 134 8.16 11.69 21.96
C ASP A 134 6.96 12.34 22.65
N THR A 135 7.13 12.66 23.92
CA THR A 135 6.11 13.35 24.74
C THR A 135 6.36 14.85 24.68
N MET A 136 5.35 15.61 24.27
CA MET A 136 5.46 17.04 24.00
C MET A 136 4.28 17.82 24.56
N ASP A 137 4.57 19.03 25.04
CA ASP A 137 3.60 20.06 25.39
C ASP A 137 3.75 21.25 24.41
N ILE A 138 2.95 22.30 24.60
CA ILE A 138 2.97 23.50 23.74
C ILE A 138 4.31 24.28 23.76
N SER A 139 5.24 23.97 24.67
CA SER A 139 6.56 24.59 24.70
C SER A 139 7.58 23.88 23.82
N HIS A 140 7.23 22.71 23.27
CA HIS A 140 8.09 21.94 22.38
C HIS A 140 8.33 22.70 21.05
N PRO A 141 9.58 22.80 20.55
CA PRO A 141 9.89 23.60 19.36
C PRO A 141 9.20 23.13 18.08
N ASP A 142 8.83 21.86 18.02
CA ASP A 142 8.20 21.23 16.85
C ASP A 142 6.67 21.24 16.92
N LEU A 143 6.08 21.75 18.00
CA LEU A 143 4.62 21.84 18.19
C LEU A 143 4.20 23.31 18.33
N GLU A 144 3.42 23.78 17.38
CA GLU A 144 2.90 25.14 17.33
C GLU A 144 1.36 25.15 17.42
N SER A 145 0.80 26.25 17.90
CA SER A 145 -0.65 26.49 17.90
C SER A 145 -1.00 27.65 16.97
N GLU A 146 -1.98 27.47 16.09
CA GLU A 146 -2.55 28.57 15.32
C GLU A 146 -3.82 29.08 16.01
N GLY A 147 -3.67 30.18 16.75
CA GLY A 147 -4.73 30.66 17.63
C GLY A 147 -5.11 29.61 18.67
N ASP A 148 -6.41 29.50 18.97
CA ASP A 148 -6.93 28.66 20.05
C ASP A 148 -7.72 27.45 19.52
N SER A 149 -7.52 27.07 18.25
CA SER A 149 -8.31 26.02 17.59
C SER A 149 -7.49 24.99 16.81
N VAL A 150 -6.17 25.16 16.67
CA VAL A 150 -5.35 24.26 15.84
C VAL A 150 -4.00 24.03 16.50
N PHE A 151 -3.57 22.77 16.54
CA PHE A 151 -2.18 22.39 16.77
C PHE A 151 -1.54 21.91 15.47
N ILE A 152 -0.29 22.29 15.25
CA ILE A 152 0.53 21.86 14.11
C ILE A 152 1.83 21.30 14.67
N TYR A 153 2.06 20.01 14.43
CA TYR A 153 3.34 19.38 14.66
C TYR A 153 4.13 19.35 13.34
N THR A 154 5.30 19.99 13.33
CA THR A 154 6.23 19.99 12.20
C THR A 154 7.43 19.13 12.57
N PRO A 155 7.60 17.94 11.97
CA PRO A 155 8.75 17.10 12.25
C PRO A 155 10.08 17.82 12.02
N PRO A 156 11.13 17.60 12.85
CA PRO A 156 12.44 18.25 12.70
C PRO A 156 13.27 17.72 11.51
N GLY A 157 12.64 16.97 10.60
CA GLY A 157 13.23 16.31 9.43
C GLY A 157 12.57 14.95 9.17
N ASP A 158 13.27 14.10 8.41
CA ASP A 158 12.84 12.73 8.05
C ASP A 158 12.92 11.77 9.26
N ILE A 159 12.01 11.93 10.22
CA ILE A 159 12.02 11.15 11.47
C ILE A 159 11.14 9.90 11.40
N PHE A 160 10.10 9.89 10.57
CA PHE A 160 9.19 8.76 10.52
C PHE A 160 9.84 7.63 9.73
N ASP A 161 9.80 6.43 10.32
CA ASP A 161 10.14 5.19 9.64
C ASP A 161 8.93 4.64 8.91
N ASP A 162 9.18 3.75 7.96
CA ASP A 162 8.16 3.03 7.23
C ASP A 162 7.22 2.26 8.18
N GLY A 163 5.92 2.35 7.90
CA GLY A 163 4.85 1.74 8.69
C GLY A 163 4.01 2.73 9.52
N ALA A 164 3.46 2.25 10.62
CA ALA A 164 2.44 2.97 11.38
C ALA A 164 3.04 4.06 12.30
N VAL A 165 2.57 5.29 12.14
CA VAL A 165 2.84 6.40 13.05
C VAL A 165 1.63 6.62 13.96
N VAL A 166 1.84 6.42 15.27
CA VAL A 166 0.80 6.56 16.28
C VAL A 166 0.93 7.90 17.00
N CYS A 167 -0.15 8.67 16.98
CA CYS A 167 -0.28 9.97 17.64
C CYS A 167 -1.30 9.85 18.77
N ARG A 168 -0.96 10.37 19.95
CA ARG A 168 -1.86 10.35 21.11
C ARG A 168 -1.96 11.71 21.76
N LEU A 169 -3.14 12.05 22.25
CA LEU A 169 -3.32 13.07 23.28
C LEU A 169 -3.57 12.34 24.61
N ILE A 170 -2.61 12.41 25.53
CA ILE A 170 -2.65 11.64 26.78
C ILE A 170 -3.19 12.44 27.97
N GLU A 171 -3.11 13.76 27.91
CA GLU A 171 -3.63 14.67 28.92
C GLU A 171 -4.13 15.95 28.24
N ALA A 172 -5.29 16.43 28.65
CA ALA A 172 -5.83 17.72 28.26
C ALA A 172 -7.00 18.10 29.19
N GLU A 173 -7.11 19.38 29.48
CA GLU A 173 -8.21 19.99 30.23
C GLU A 173 -8.84 21.11 29.40
N ASP A 174 -10.10 21.40 29.65
CA ASP A 174 -10.76 22.61 29.14
C ASP A 174 -10.38 23.86 29.97
N VAL A 175 -10.79 25.04 29.52
CA VAL A 175 -10.54 26.30 30.26
C VAL A 175 -11.27 26.40 31.61
N LEU A 176 -12.20 25.49 31.89
CA LEU A 176 -12.92 25.37 33.16
C LEU A 176 -12.24 24.38 34.14
N GLY A 177 -11.18 23.70 33.70
CA GLY A 177 -10.42 22.72 34.49
C GLY A 177 -10.97 21.30 34.46
N ASN A 178 -11.86 20.98 33.51
CA ASN A 178 -12.37 19.61 33.35
C ASN A 178 -11.45 18.81 32.41
N PRO A 179 -11.03 17.59 32.79
CA PRO A 179 -10.21 16.76 31.93
C PRO A 179 -11.01 16.13 30.79
N LEU A 180 -10.37 16.01 29.62
CA LEU A 180 -10.88 15.23 28.48
C LEU A 180 -10.80 13.72 28.76
N TYR A 181 -11.57 12.93 28.01
CA TYR A 181 -11.45 11.47 28.03
C TYR A 181 -10.23 11.05 27.21
N THR A 182 -9.08 10.96 27.89
CA THR A 182 -7.80 10.55 27.30
C THR A 182 -7.44 9.10 27.68
N PRO A 183 -6.58 8.41 26.90
CA PRO A 183 -5.93 8.90 25.68
C PRO A 183 -6.86 8.89 24.46
N LEU A 184 -6.76 9.94 23.65
CA LEU A 184 -7.24 9.91 22.26
C LEU A 184 -6.09 9.41 21.39
N GLU A 185 -6.38 8.55 20.41
CA GLU A 185 -5.38 7.91 19.55
C GLU A 185 -5.77 8.04 18.08
N TRP A 186 -4.80 8.43 17.26
CA TRP A 186 -4.90 8.47 15.81
C TRP A 186 -3.69 7.78 15.18
N VAL A 187 -3.88 7.18 14.02
CA VAL A 187 -2.83 6.47 13.29
C VAL A 187 -2.87 6.89 11.84
N PHE A 188 -1.70 7.15 11.26
CA PHE A 188 -1.47 7.21 9.82
C PHE A 188 -0.27 6.32 9.47
N TYR A 189 -0.02 6.09 8.20
CA TYR A 189 1.06 5.21 7.73
C TYR A 189 2.04 5.98 6.86
N VAL A 190 3.32 5.63 6.95
CA VAL A 190 4.39 6.10 6.08
C VAL A 190 4.79 4.94 5.18
N ASP A 191 4.82 5.16 3.87
CA ASP A 191 5.25 4.18 2.87
C ASP A 191 6.32 4.81 1.98
N THR A 192 7.55 4.32 2.09
CA THR A 192 8.71 4.86 1.38
C THR A 192 9.25 3.90 0.32
N GLU A 193 8.62 2.76 0.14
CA GLU A 193 9.06 1.73 -0.79
C GLU A 193 8.30 1.86 -2.11
N PRO A 194 8.99 1.80 -3.27
CA PRO A 194 8.30 1.72 -4.55
C PRO A 194 7.71 0.32 -4.77
N PRO A 195 6.77 0.17 -5.73
CA PRO A 195 6.26 -1.13 -6.13
C PRO A 195 7.36 -2.12 -6.53
N ILE A 196 7.15 -3.39 -6.23
CA ILE A 196 8.03 -4.49 -6.63
C ILE A 196 7.53 -5.17 -7.91
N PHE A 197 8.48 -5.62 -8.73
CA PHE A 197 8.21 -6.21 -10.05
C PHE A 197 8.62 -7.67 -10.09
N THR A 198 7.85 -8.49 -10.81
CA THR A 198 8.18 -9.90 -11.09
C THR A 198 7.87 -10.22 -12.53
N ILE A 199 8.89 -10.54 -13.32
CA ILE A 199 8.72 -11.00 -14.71
C ILE A 199 8.02 -12.37 -14.68
N ILE A 200 6.90 -12.50 -15.39
CA ILE A 200 6.18 -13.77 -15.49
C ILE A 200 6.55 -14.46 -16.81
N ASP A 201 6.44 -13.74 -17.92
CA ASP A 201 6.71 -14.25 -19.27
C ASP A 201 6.87 -13.07 -20.24
N PRO A 202 7.83 -13.07 -21.17
CA PRO A 202 8.91 -14.04 -21.31
C PRO A 202 10.04 -13.80 -20.30
N GLU A 203 10.92 -14.78 -20.09
CA GLU A 203 12.11 -14.62 -19.23
C GLU A 203 13.17 -13.71 -19.89
N GLU A 204 14.07 -13.14 -19.08
CA GLU A 204 15.20 -12.33 -19.57
C GLU A 204 16.03 -13.11 -20.61
N GLY A 205 16.14 -12.56 -21.81
CA GLY A 205 16.89 -13.10 -22.95
C GLY A 205 16.19 -14.22 -23.70
N GLU A 206 14.92 -14.53 -23.39
CA GLU A 206 14.16 -15.55 -24.10
C GLU A 206 13.89 -15.18 -25.57
N MET A 207 13.71 -16.20 -26.42
CA MET A 207 13.26 -16.03 -27.80
C MET A 207 11.79 -16.41 -27.96
N VAL A 208 10.97 -15.45 -28.37
CA VAL A 208 9.52 -15.57 -28.54
C VAL A 208 9.11 -15.59 -30.02
N SER A 209 7.85 -15.89 -30.33
CA SER A 209 7.36 -15.90 -31.72
C SER A 209 6.94 -14.51 -32.17
N GLU A 210 7.12 -14.16 -33.45
CA GLU A 210 6.47 -12.97 -34.04
C GLU A 210 4.94 -12.96 -33.91
N ASN A 211 4.30 -14.12 -33.74
CA ASN A 211 2.85 -14.19 -33.58
C ASN A 211 2.41 -14.02 -32.11
N ASP A 212 3.34 -14.07 -31.17
CA ASP A 212 3.09 -14.03 -29.73
C ASP A 212 4.38 -13.58 -29.01
N TYR A 213 4.61 -12.26 -29.01
CA TYR A 213 5.75 -11.59 -28.39
C TYR A 213 5.31 -10.55 -27.36
N GLY A 214 4.11 -10.74 -26.79
CA GLY A 214 3.68 -9.96 -25.65
C GLY A 214 4.45 -10.34 -24.40
N PHE A 215 4.23 -9.56 -23.34
CA PHE A 215 4.77 -9.89 -22.02
C PHE A 215 3.69 -9.78 -20.95
N SER A 216 3.93 -10.45 -19.83
CA SER A 216 3.17 -10.33 -18.61
C SER A 216 4.11 -10.23 -17.41
N MET A 217 3.71 -9.43 -16.43
CA MET A 217 4.48 -9.27 -15.20
C MET A 217 3.57 -8.99 -14.01
N GLY A 218 4.03 -9.38 -12.83
CA GLY A 218 3.45 -8.97 -11.56
C GLY A 218 4.02 -7.62 -11.12
N ILE A 219 3.14 -6.73 -10.67
CA ILE A 219 3.49 -5.47 -9.99
C ILE A 219 2.70 -5.47 -8.69
N ALA A 220 3.40 -5.37 -7.56
CA ALA A 220 2.77 -5.39 -6.24
C ALA A 220 3.37 -4.31 -5.36
N ASP A 221 2.51 -3.70 -4.56
CA ASP A 221 2.89 -2.76 -3.52
C ASP A 221 2.15 -3.12 -2.22
N ALA A 222 2.85 -3.09 -1.09
CA ALA A 222 2.32 -3.57 0.18
C ALA A 222 1.78 -2.45 1.08
N GLY A 223 2.17 -1.19 0.85
CA GLY A 223 1.85 -0.08 1.75
C GLY A 223 0.59 0.65 1.31
N CYS A 224 0.57 1.22 0.10
CA CYS A 224 -0.56 1.98 -0.42
C CYS A 224 -1.16 1.43 -1.73
N GLY A 225 -0.56 0.40 -2.31
CA GLY A 225 -1.02 -0.21 -3.56
C GLY A 225 -0.48 0.52 -4.78
N VAL A 226 -0.74 -0.04 -5.97
CA VAL A 226 -0.20 0.48 -7.24
C VAL A 226 -1.18 1.45 -7.88
N ASP A 227 -0.71 2.64 -8.26
CA ASP A 227 -1.48 3.60 -9.03
C ASP A 227 -1.34 3.30 -10.54
N PRO A 228 -2.43 2.92 -11.24
CA PRO A 228 -2.39 2.65 -12.68
C PRO A 228 -2.01 3.86 -13.53
N ASP A 229 -2.17 5.09 -13.04
CA ASP A 229 -1.81 6.30 -13.81
C ASP A 229 -0.29 6.47 -13.92
N TYR A 230 0.48 5.78 -13.06
CA TYR A 230 1.94 5.79 -13.05
C TYR A 230 2.57 4.56 -13.71
N ILE A 231 1.77 3.63 -14.24
CA ILE A 231 2.30 2.48 -14.99
C ILE A 231 2.65 2.92 -16.41
N VAL A 232 3.93 2.83 -16.75
CA VAL A 232 4.49 3.19 -18.05
C VAL A 232 5.37 2.05 -18.56
N ILE A 233 5.21 1.72 -19.85
CA ILE A 233 6.03 0.74 -20.57
C ILE A 233 6.78 1.49 -21.67
N GLU A 234 8.10 1.56 -21.57
CA GLU A 234 8.97 2.01 -22.65
C GLU A 234 9.60 0.78 -23.33
N ILE A 235 9.57 0.75 -24.66
CA ILE A 235 10.15 -0.32 -25.49
C ILE A 235 11.04 0.31 -26.54
N VAL A 236 12.30 -0.11 -26.58
CA VAL A 236 13.29 0.28 -27.58
C VAL A 236 13.47 -0.86 -28.57
N ILE A 237 13.33 -0.53 -29.86
CA ILE A 237 13.59 -1.43 -30.99
C ILE A 237 14.60 -0.74 -31.90
N GLU A 238 15.80 -1.32 -32.04
CA GLU A 238 16.95 -0.74 -32.73
C GLU A 238 17.34 0.66 -32.20
N SER A 239 16.71 1.72 -32.71
CA SER A 239 16.93 3.12 -32.32
C SER A 239 15.64 3.90 -32.08
N ASP A 240 14.48 3.25 -32.26
CA ASP A 240 13.17 3.85 -32.07
C ASP A 240 12.63 3.46 -30.68
N THR A 241 12.07 4.44 -29.98
CA THR A 241 11.46 4.28 -28.65
C THR A 241 9.94 4.39 -28.76
N PHE A 242 9.23 3.45 -28.16
CA PHE A 242 7.78 3.39 -28.09
C PHE A 242 7.34 3.42 -26.63
N VAL A 243 6.35 4.24 -26.30
CA VAL A 243 5.85 4.41 -24.92
C VAL A 243 4.37 4.07 -24.87
N PHE A 244 4.00 3.26 -23.89
CA PHE A 244 2.63 2.84 -23.62
C PHE A 244 2.26 3.10 -22.16
N ILE A 245 1.01 3.42 -21.92
CA ILE A 245 0.40 3.63 -20.61
C ILE A 245 -0.84 2.74 -20.46
N THR A 246 -1.43 2.66 -19.28
CA THR A 246 -2.60 1.81 -18.98
C THR A 246 -3.81 2.03 -19.88
N ASP A 247 -4.02 3.25 -20.39
CA ASP A 247 -5.07 3.58 -21.36
C ASP A 247 -4.74 3.21 -22.82
N SER A 248 -3.53 2.73 -23.10
CA SER A 248 -3.10 2.36 -24.46
C SER A 248 -3.76 1.07 -24.92
N THR A 249 -4.14 0.99 -26.20
CA THR A 249 -4.61 -0.26 -26.80
C THR A 249 -3.54 -1.35 -26.62
N GLY A 250 -3.95 -2.55 -26.21
CA GLY A 250 -3.02 -3.66 -25.99
C GLY A 250 -2.33 -3.64 -24.62
N VAL A 251 -2.60 -2.66 -23.75
CA VAL A 251 -2.16 -2.68 -22.35
C VAL A 251 -3.35 -3.07 -21.48
N TYR A 252 -3.15 -4.05 -20.60
CA TYR A 252 -4.18 -4.53 -19.68
C TYR A 252 -3.61 -4.63 -18.27
N TRP A 253 -4.25 -3.94 -17.33
CA TRP A 253 -3.90 -3.96 -15.91
C TRP A 253 -5.02 -4.61 -15.09
N ASP A 254 -4.69 -5.67 -14.36
CA ASP A 254 -5.55 -6.25 -13.34
C ASP A 254 -5.21 -5.66 -11.97
N SER A 255 -5.98 -4.66 -11.55
CA SER A 255 -5.77 -3.98 -10.26
C SER A 255 -6.05 -4.86 -9.04
N LEU A 256 -6.76 -5.98 -9.19
CA LEU A 256 -7.00 -6.92 -8.09
C LEU A 256 -5.92 -7.99 -8.01
N GLY A 257 -5.44 -8.47 -9.17
CA GLY A 257 -4.41 -9.50 -9.28
C GLY A 257 -2.98 -8.95 -9.31
N GLY A 258 -2.79 -7.64 -9.50
CA GLY A 258 -1.47 -7.02 -9.62
C GLY A 258 -0.71 -7.48 -10.87
N THR A 259 -1.41 -7.72 -11.98
CA THR A 259 -0.80 -8.27 -13.21
C THR A 259 -0.96 -7.28 -14.37
N LEU A 260 0.17 -6.94 -14.99
CA LEU A 260 0.25 -6.17 -16.22
C LEU A 260 0.46 -7.12 -17.40
N VAL A 261 -0.33 -6.95 -18.46
CA VAL A 261 -0.19 -7.69 -19.72
C VAL A 261 -0.09 -6.70 -20.88
N PHE A 262 0.88 -6.94 -21.76
CA PHE A 262 1.07 -6.17 -22.98
C PHE A 262 0.92 -7.06 -24.21
N GLU A 263 -0.01 -6.69 -25.09
CA GLU A 263 -0.28 -7.31 -26.39
C GLU A 263 0.21 -6.40 -27.53
N PRO A 264 1.44 -6.60 -28.03
CA PRO A 264 2.08 -5.68 -28.95
C PRO A 264 1.38 -5.58 -30.31
N GLN A 265 0.75 -6.65 -30.79
CA GLN A 265 0.02 -6.64 -32.06
C GLN A 265 -1.24 -5.77 -31.95
N SER A 266 -1.93 -5.81 -30.82
CA SER A 266 -3.08 -4.94 -30.50
C SER A 266 -2.62 -3.48 -30.34
N ALA A 267 -1.44 -3.27 -29.74
CA ALA A 267 -0.84 -1.95 -29.55
C ALA A 267 -0.27 -1.33 -30.84
N GLY A 268 -0.13 -2.12 -31.91
CA GLY A 268 0.42 -1.67 -33.18
C GLY A 268 1.94 -1.46 -33.16
N LEU A 269 2.65 -2.17 -32.27
CA LEU A 269 4.11 -2.10 -32.18
C LEU A 269 4.74 -2.73 -33.44
N PRO A 270 5.57 -2.00 -34.22
CA PRO A 270 6.03 -2.42 -35.53
C PRO A 270 7.26 -3.35 -35.50
N ALA A 271 7.31 -4.28 -34.54
CA ALA A 271 8.40 -5.23 -34.38
C ALA A 271 8.37 -6.35 -35.45
N ARG A 272 9.52 -6.96 -35.72
CA ARG A 272 9.72 -7.99 -36.75
C ARG A 272 10.58 -9.14 -36.23
N ASP A 273 10.56 -10.25 -36.97
CA ASP A 273 11.46 -11.37 -36.79
C ASP A 273 12.93 -10.92 -36.67
N GLY A 274 13.58 -11.31 -35.57
CA GLY A 274 14.98 -10.99 -35.27
C GLY A 274 15.19 -9.69 -34.50
N ASP A 275 14.16 -8.90 -34.24
CA ASP A 275 14.28 -7.70 -33.41
C ASP A 275 14.56 -8.06 -31.95
N SER A 276 15.38 -7.22 -31.30
CA SER A 276 15.52 -7.19 -29.84
C SER A 276 14.53 -6.20 -29.28
N LEU A 277 13.78 -6.60 -28.25
CA LEU A 277 12.94 -5.71 -27.48
C LEU A 277 13.64 -5.43 -26.16
N GLU A 278 14.06 -4.18 -25.96
CA GLU A 278 14.59 -3.69 -24.67
C GLU A 278 13.47 -2.90 -23.99
N LEU A 279 13.07 -3.31 -22.78
CA LEU A 279 11.92 -2.75 -22.09
C LEU A 279 12.36 -2.11 -20.77
N GLU A 280 11.82 -0.94 -20.47
CA GLU A 280 11.79 -0.33 -19.14
C GLU A 280 10.32 -0.22 -18.73
N VAL A 281 9.94 -0.92 -17.66
CA VAL A 281 8.59 -0.81 -17.09
C VAL A 281 8.67 -0.11 -15.75
N CYS A 282 8.02 1.03 -15.63
CA CYS A 282 7.91 1.80 -14.41
C CYS A 282 6.49 1.74 -13.84
N ALA A 283 6.38 1.78 -12.52
CA ALA A 283 5.10 1.91 -11.82
C ALA A 283 5.28 2.75 -10.55
N GLY A 284 4.23 3.49 -10.19
CA GLY A 284 4.13 4.24 -8.95
C GLY A 284 3.15 3.59 -7.99
N ASP A 285 3.37 3.81 -6.70
CA ASP A 285 2.40 3.49 -5.65
C ASP A 285 1.29 4.58 -5.56
N ALA A 286 0.38 4.47 -4.59
CA ALA A 286 -0.81 5.31 -4.50
C ALA A 286 -1.00 5.99 -3.11
N PRO A 287 -0.04 6.79 -2.61
CA PRO A 287 -0.17 7.43 -1.31
C PRO A 287 -1.25 8.54 -1.32
N ASP A 288 -1.91 8.76 -0.19
CA ASP A 288 -2.89 9.85 -0.02
C ASP A 288 -2.20 11.22 0.04
N LEU A 289 -0.96 11.24 0.51
CA LEU A 289 -0.13 12.44 0.68
C LEU A 289 1.26 12.23 0.11
N CYS A 290 1.81 13.32 -0.41
CA CYS A 290 3.09 13.36 -1.10
C CYS A 290 3.10 12.61 -2.45
N PRO A 291 4.10 12.85 -3.32
CA PRO A 291 4.18 12.17 -4.60
C PRO A 291 4.43 10.66 -4.44
N PRO A 292 3.95 9.84 -5.39
CA PRO A 292 4.23 8.40 -5.41
C PRO A 292 5.72 8.05 -5.42
N ASN A 293 6.07 6.96 -4.75
CA ASN A 293 7.34 6.24 -4.92
C ASN A 293 7.29 5.49 -6.26
N ILE A 294 8.26 5.78 -7.15
CA ILE A 294 8.32 5.16 -8.49
C ILE A 294 9.47 4.16 -8.54
N GLY A 295 9.16 2.93 -8.94
CA GLY A 295 10.12 1.89 -9.25
C GLY A 295 10.10 1.56 -10.75
N CYS A 296 11.22 1.09 -11.27
CA CYS A 296 11.33 0.61 -12.64
C CYS A 296 12.10 -0.71 -12.69
N ILE A 297 11.80 -1.54 -13.70
CA ILE A 297 12.57 -2.74 -14.03
C ILE A 297 12.89 -2.75 -15.52
N ASP A 298 14.14 -3.08 -15.82
CA ASP A 298 14.63 -3.28 -17.17
C ASP A 298 14.72 -4.78 -17.47
N PHE A 299 14.24 -5.18 -18.65
CA PHE A 299 14.45 -6.53 -19.16
C PHE A 299 14.41 -6.56 -20.68
N SER A 300 14.99 -7.60 -21.26
CA SER A 300 15.08 -7.76 -22.71
C SER A 300 14.73 -9.15 -23.18
N TYR A 301 14.15 -9.26 -24.38
CA TYR A 301 13.90 -10.52 -25.05
C TYR A 301 13.89 -10.34 -26.57
N TRP A 302 13.90 -11.45 -27.31
CA TRP A 302 14.12 -11.45 -28.76
C TRP A 302 12.93 -12.05 -29.49
N ILE A 303 12.54 -11.44 -30.61
CA ILE A 303 11.64 -12.11 -31.55
C ILE A 303 12.50 -13.07 -32.38
N GLU A 304 12.12 -14.35 -32.39
CA GLU A 304 12.86 -15.39 -33.11
C GLU A 304 13.06 -14.99 -34.58
N PRO A 305 14.29 -15.02 -35.11
CA PRO A 305 14.51 -14.77 -36.53
C PRO A 305 13.78 -15.77 -37.42
N HIS A 306 13.27 -15.31 -38.55
CA HIS A 306 12.65 -16.19 -39.54
C HIS A 306 13.69 -17.18 -40.09
N VAL A 307 13.47 -18.48 -39.87
CA VAL A 307 14.31 -19.55 -40.42
C VAL A 307 13.48 -20.46 -41.32
N GLU A 308 13.82 -20.52 -42.60
CA GLU A 308 13.23 -21.48 -43.53
C GLU A 308 13.97 -22.82 -43.51
N CYS A 309 13.30 -23.88 -43.97
CA CYS A 309 13.93 -25.16 -44.26
C CYS A 309 15.08 -24.98 -45.27
N SER A 310 16.33 -25.05 -44.81
CA SER A 310 17.49 -24.74 -45.62
C SER A 310 18.76 -25.45 -45.12
N THR A 311 19.86 -25.30 -45.86
CA THR A 311 21.18 -25.84 -45.49
C THR A 311 22.23 -24.76 -45.65
N SER A 312 23.24 -24.72 -44.78
CA SER A 312 24.32 -23.71 -44.83
C SER A 312 25.11 -23.74 -46.14
N THR A 313 25.46 -24.93 -46.60
CA THR A 313 26.45 -25.18 -47.66
C THR A 313 26.05 -26.41 -48.45
N ASP A 314 25.65 -26.23 -49.71
CA ASP A 314 25.36 -27.31 -50.66
C ASP A 314 25.97 -26.95 -52.04
N PRO A 315 26.98 -27.67 -52.55
CA PRO A 315 27.63 -28.85 -51.96
C PRO A 315 28.58 -28.54 -50.80
N PHE A 316 28.89 -29.55 -49.98
CA PHE A 316 29.95 -29.48 -48.95
C PHE A 316 31.09 -30.50 -49.20
N THR A 317 32.29 -30.20 -48.71
CA THR A 317 33.56 -30.90 -49.00
C THR A 317 34.37 -31.21 -47.72
N PRO A 318 34.00 -32.25 -46.94
CA PRO A 318 34.67 -32.62 -45.69
C PRO A 318 36.09 -33.17 -45.92
N ASN A 319 37.05 -32.25 -46.06
CA ASN A 319 38.48 -32.49 -46.31
C ASN A 319 39.39 -31.93 -45.19
N LEU A 320 38.80 -31.24 -44.21
CA LEU A 320 39.41 -30.58 -43.05
C LEU A 320 40.33 -29.40 -43.43
N ASP A 321 40.03 -28.68 -44.50
CA ASP A 321 40.74 -27.46 -44.90
C ASP A 321 40.17 -26.17 -44.26
N GLY A 322 39.08 -26.30 -43.50
CA GLY A 322 38.39 -25.20 -42.83
C GLY A 322 37.25 -24.60 -43.65
N PHE A 323 37.01 -25.07 -44.88
CA PHE A 323 35.97 -24.55 -45.77
C PHE A 323 34.98 -25.65 -46.16
N ASN A 324 33.69 -25.40 -45.93
CA ASN A 324 32.60 -26.33 -46.28
C ASN A 324 32.83 -27.76 -45.75
N ASP A 325 33.49 -27.90 -44.59
CA ASP A 325 33.78 -29.20 -43.99
C ASP A 325 32.55 -29.89 -43.40
N GLU A 326 31.51 -29.12 -43.18
CA GLU A 326 30.22 -29.58 -42.70
C GLU A 326 29.09 -28.82 -43.39
N VAL A 327 27.89 -29.36 -43.27
CA VAL A 327 26.64 -28.73 -43.65
C VAL A 327 25.72 -28.69 -42.45
N THR A 328 25.24 -27.50 -42.10
CA THR A 328 24.24 -27.28 -41.06
C THR A 328 22.85 -27.31 -41.68
N PHE A 329 21.92 -28.03 -41.05
CA PHE A 329 20.52 -28.05 -41.43
C PHE A 329 19.72 -27.05 -40.60
N PHE A 330 18.84 -26.29 -41.25
CA PHE A 330 17.97 -25.29 -40.63
C PHE A 330 16.51 -25.64 -40.87
N TRP A 331 15.64 -25.28 -39.92
CA TRP A 331 14.20 -25.49 -39.98
C TRP A 331 13.47 -24.34 -39.27
N PRO A 332 12.16 -24.14 -39.56
CA PRO A 332 11.35 -23.19 -38.81
C PRO A 332 11.36 -23.47 -37.31
N HIS A 333 11.44 -22.41 -36.51
CA HIS A 333 11.55 -22.47 -35.04
C HIS A 333 12.85 -23.10 -34.53
N PHE A 334 13.96 -22.96 -35.28
CA PHE A 334 15.25 -23.57 -34.95
C PHE A 334 15.70 -23.31 -33.51
N PHE A 335 15.41 -22.13 -32.95
CA PHE A 335 15.90 -21.72 -31.64
C PHE A 335 15.04 -22.24 -30.48
N ARG A 336 13.80 -22.66 -30.75
CA ARG A 336 12.85 -23.16 -29.75
C ARG A 336 12.56 -24.66 -29.88
N ASP A 337 12.54 -25.16 -31.10
CA ASP A 337 12.18 -26.53 -31.42
C ASP A 337 13.41 -27.38 -31.76
N GLY A 338 13.64 -28.39 -30.92
CA GLY A 338 14.60 -29.45 -31.24
C GLY A 338 14.07 -30.36 -32.35
N ALA A 339 14.97 -30.93 -33.14
CA ALA A 339 14.63 -31.78 -34.27
C ALA A 339 15.38 -33.11 -34.26
N ARG A 340 14.87 -34.08 -35.02
CA ARG A 340 15.60 -35.28 -35.43
C ARG A 340 15.97 -35.15 -36.90
N VAL A 341 17.26 -35.22 -37.21
CA VAL A 341 17.79 -35.16 -38.57
C VAL A 341 18.13 -36.57 -39.02
N GLU A 342 17.47 -37.01 -40.10
CA GLU A 342 17.72 -38.29 -40.74
C GLU A 342 18.29 -38.07 -42.14
N ILE A 343 19.38 -38.75 -42.47
CA ILE A 343 20.06 -38.65 -43.76
C ILE A 343 20.10 -40.02 -44.40
N TYR A 344 19.74 -40.10 -45.67
CA TYR A 344 19.61 -41.31 -46.46
C TYR A 344 20.45 -41.22 -47.74
N ASP A 345 20.97 -42.35 -48.22
CA ASP A 345 21.53 -42.43 -49.57
C ASP A 345 20.42 -42.39 -50.64
N MET A 346 20.78 -42.24 -51.93
CA MET A 346 19.81 -42.24 -53.04
C MET A 346 18.99 -43.55 -53.19
N ARG A 347 19.34 -44.62 -52.47
CA ARG A 347 18.59 -45.88 -52.44
C ARG A 347 17.66 -45.95 -51.23
N GLY A 348 17.59 -44.90 -50.42
CA GLY A 348 16.77 -44.82 -49.21
C GLY A 348 17.37 -45.54 -48.01
N VAL A 349 18.66 -45.88 -48.03
CA VAL A 349 19.32 -46.51 -46.88
C VAL A 349 19.72 -45.43 -45.88
N PRO A 350 19.38 -45.55 -44.58
CA PRO A 350 19.76 -44.57 -43.57
C PRO A 350 21.28 -44.56 -43.37
N VAL A 351 21.84 -43.36 -43.41
CA VAL A 351 23.26 -43.06 -43.30
C VAL A 351 23.57 -42.45 -41.95
N ARG A 352 22.77 -41.45 -41.55
CA ARG A 352 22.94 -40.72 -40.30
C ARG A 352 21.59 -40.42 -39.67
N ASP A 353 21.51 -40.49 -38.35
CA ASP A 353 20.31 -40.21 -37.56
C ASP A 353 20.73 -39.66 -36.19
N TYR A 354 20.30 -38.44 -35.88
CA TYR A 354 20.63 -37.77 -34.62
C TYR A 354 19.56 -36.77 -34.22
N ARG A 355 19.56 -36.44 -32.93
CA ARG A 355 18.70 -35.39 -32.35
C ARG A 355 19.53 -34.13 -32.14
N VAL A 356 18.89 -33.01 -32.42
CA VAL A 356 19.44 -31.67 -32.29
C VAL A 356 18.63 -30.93 -31.22
N PRO A 357 19.26 -30.48 -30.13
CA PRO A 357 18.63 -29.54 -29.20
C PRO A 357 18.28 -28.22 -29.90
N PRO A 358 17.28 -27.47 -29.40
CA PRO A 358 16.98 -26.12 -29.92
C PRO A 358 18.23 -25.24 -29.97
N GLY A 359 18.41 -24.49 -31.06
CA GLY A 359 19.50 -23.51 -31.23
C GLY A 359 20.91 -24.08 -31.39
N ASP A 360 21.10 -25.41 -31.35
CA ASP A 360 22.44 -26.01 -31.41
C ASP A 360 22.91 -26.20 -32.87
N PHE A 361 23.54 -25.16 -33.42
CA PHE A 361 24.14 -25.17 -34.75
C PHE A 361 25.11 -26.32 -34.98
N LYS A 362 25.88 -26.71 -33.97
CA LYS A 362 26.90 -27.75 -34.12
C LYS A 362 26.27 -29.13 -34.13
N ALA A 363 25.28 -29.37 -33.27
CA ALA A 363 24.52 -30.60 -33.31
C ALA A 363 23.69 -30.71 -34.60
N ALA A 364 23.26 -29.58 -35.18
CA ALA A 364 22.59 -29.54 -36.48
C ALA A 364 23.50 -29.86 -37.67
N SER A 365 24.84 -29.82 -37.51
CA SER A 365 25.78 -30.05 -38.60
C SER A 365 26.06 -31.52 -38.92
N TRP A 366 26.35 -31.80 -40.19
CA TRP A 366 26.83 -33.09 -40.69
C TRP A 366 28.14 -32.95 -41.47
N ASP A 367 29.11 -33.78 -41.13
CA ASP A 367 30.48 -33.81 -41.66
C ASP A 367 30.70 -34.91 -42.72
N GLY A 368 29.61 -35.54 -43.19
CA GLY A 368 29.69 -36.64 -44.15
C GLY A 368 30.11 -37.97 -43.52
N ILE A 369 30.03 -38.14 -42.19
CA ILE A 369 30.26 -39.41 -41.50
C ILE A 369 28.94 -40.15 -41.21
N ASP A 370 28.92 -41.47 -41.40
CA ASP A 370 27.74 -42.31 -41.13
C ASP A 370 27.60 -42.66 -39.63
N ASN A 371 26.49 -43.31 -39.25
CA ASN A 371 26.24 -43.77 -37.88
C ASN A 371 27.31 -44.74 -37.32
N ASN A 372 28.15 -45.33 -38.16
CA ASN A 372 29.23 -46.24 -37.77
C ASN A 372 30.60 -45.55 -37.73
N GLY A 373 30.66 -44.23 -37.89
CA GLY A 373 31.91 -43.47 -37.91
C GLY A 373 32.68 -43.57 -39.24
N ARG A 374 32.06 -44.04 -40.32
CA ARG A 374 32.71 -44.20 -41.63
C ARG A 374 32.41 -43.01 -42.53
N LYS A 375 33.41 -42.59 -43.30
CA LYS A 375 33.25 -41.54 -44.32
C LYS A 375 32.30 -42.00 -45.43
N CYS A 376 31.25 -41.23 -45.66
CA CYS A 376 30.30 -41.46 -46.74
C CYS A 376 30.96 -41.17 -48.10
N PRO A 377 30.66 -41.95 -49.16
CA PRO A 377 31.16 -41.69 -50.51
C PRO A 377 30.57 -40.40 -51.09
N GLY A 378 31.30 -39.74 -52.01
CA GLY A 378 30.76 -38.57 -52.71
C GLY A 378 29.47 -38.92 -53.47
N GLY A 379 28.47 -38.04 -53.41
CA GLY A 379 27.15 -38.27 -53.97
C GLY A 379 26.06 -37.37 -53.39
N VAL A 380 24.84 -37.57 -53.86
CA VAL A 380 23.65 -36.87 -53.34
C VAL A 380 23.05 -37.70 -52.22
N TYR A 381 22.65 -37.03 -51.14
CA TYR A 381 21.96 -37.61 -49.99
C TYR A 381 20.62 -36.91 -49.81
N VAL A 382 19.63 -37.63 -49.29
CA VAL A 382 18.32 -37.08 -48.94
C VAL A 382 18.30 -36.85 -47.45
N TYR A 383 17.96 -35.66 -47.00
CA TYR A 383 17.74 -35.39 -45.58
C TYR A 383 16.26 -35.21 -45.29
N VAL A 384 15.84 -35.59 -44.09
CA VAL A 384 14.51 -35.39 -43.53
C VAL A 384 14.69 -34.86 -42.12
N ILE A 385 14.02 -33.75 -41.81
CA ILE A 385 14.01 -33.13 -40.48
C ILE A 385 12.63 -33.34 -39.88
N GLU A 386 12.59 -33.98 -38.72
CA GLU A 386 11.38 -34.28 -37.98
C GLU A 386 11.35 -33.49 -36.68
N VAL A 387 10.31 -32.67 -36.50
CA VAL A 387 10.05 -31.91 -35.28
C VAL A 387 8.76 -32.45 -34.66
N ASN A 388 8.79 -32.76 -33.36
CA ASN A 388 7.62 -33.27 -32.62
C ASN A 388 6.91 -34.47 -33.31
N GLY A 389 7.67 -35.38 -33.91
CA GLY A 389 7.14 -36.58 -34.57
C GLY A 389 6.56 -36.35 -35.97
N LYS A 390 6.66 -35.12 -36.51
CA LYS A 390 6.18 -34.74 -37.84
C LYS A 390 7.33 -34.32 -38.73
N ARG A 391 7.35 -34.82 -39.97
CA ARG A 391 8.31 -34.40 -40.99
C ARG A 391 8.03 -32.94 -41.34
N LEU A 392 8.98 -32.07 -41.05
CA LEU A 392 8.88 -30.63 -41.26
C LEU A 392 9.63 -30.21 -42.52
N CYS A 393 10.90 -30.61 -42.63
CA CYS A 393 11.73 -30.31 -43.79
C CYS A 393 12.19 -31.60 -44.48
N SER A 394 12.38 -31.53 -45.79
CA SER A 394 13.09 -32.56 -46.54
C SER A 394 13.77 -31.95 -47.75
N GLY A 395 14.92 -32.46 -48.12
CA GLY A 395 15.65 -31.98 -49.28
C GLY A 395 16.76 -32.92 -49.68
N THR A 396 17.62 -32.44 -50.58
CA THR A 396 18.84 -33.14 -50.96
C THR A 396 20.04 -32.32 -50.55
N ILE A 397 21.16 -32.99 -50.29
CA ILE A 397 22.45 -32.37 -50.01
C ILE A 397 23.54 -33.10 -50.80
N THR A 398 24.44 -32.35 -51.43
CA THR A 398 25.52 -32.92 -52.23
C THR A 398 26.82 -32.96 -51.43
N LEU A 399 27.34 -34.18 -51.21
CA LEU A 399 28.66 -34.42 -50.63
C LEU A 399 29.69 -34.57 -51.75
N ALA A 400 30.66 -33.65 -51.82
CA ALA A 400 31.79 -33.72 -52.74
C ALA A 400 33.07 -34.20 -52.01
N ARG A 401 33.90 -34.99 -52.69
CA ARG A 401 35.15 -35.54 -52.14
C ARG A 401 36.28 -35.50 -53.16
#